data_AF-A0A1V4HK90-F1
#
_entry.id   AF-A0A1V4HK90-F1
#
_cell.length_a   1.000
_cell.length_b   1.000
_cell.length_c   1.000
_cell.angle_alpha   90.00
_cell.angle_beta   90.00
_cell.angle_gamma   90.00
#
_symmetry.space_group_name_H-M   'P 1'
#
loop_
_entity.id
_entity.type
_entity.pdbx_description
1 polymer ?
#
loop_
_entity_poly.entity_id
_entity_poly.type
_entity_poly.pdbx_seq_one_letter_code
_entity_poly.pdbx_strand_id
1 'polypeptide(L)'
;MNIYHGDNYDIMKKLIDEGYAGCFDMIYLDGPFNSGRIFTRQIRGTNVELVDPWHELKSMQLYDKPELYLEDYKKRIELARELLNNRGVLVLQISQKEGHYLKVLLDSIFGREHFLCEVIWKMAEKPYPLRGQFGLSHESLFFYAKTDMVKKHNRLLFPSIWDDVGFYEELGEEDTLYPSQKPQKLMRRILEATTKRGDLIGDFYCGSGSMPFMAQALGRKWIASDTSWQAVQVTKDRLYEIGVRPHIFRIKANIPADMEGCWEVPYINEDGIHESQKVRIPLPTLVFQDNNFVLEHEDWRTWCLYNVLHVTLREGKHIFEWDRIQERIDELLSLPKDTYIQESHRGKDGDIRINDIFGCDYYYHNRKYKFSVPESI
;
A
#
# COMPACT_ATOMS: atom_id res chain seq x y z
N MET A 1 4.71 -0.90 17.12
CA MET A 1 3.96 -0.49 15.92
C MET A 1 4.77 -0.96 14.74
N ASN A 2 4.16 -1.76 13.87
CA ASN A 2 4.90 -2.58 12.92
C ASN A 2 4.33 -2.39 11.52
N ILE A 3 5.20 -2.24 10.53
CA ILE A 3 4.85 -2.30 9.11
C ILE A 3 5.50 -3.54 8.51
N TYR A 4 4.74 -4.36 7.80
CA TYR A 4 5.25 -5.52 7.09
C TYR A 4 5.24 -5.25 5.58
N HIS A 5 6.36 -5.56 4.93
CA HIS A 5 6.47 -5.58 3.48
C HIS A 5 6.41 -7.03 2.98
N GLY A 6 5.47 -7.30 2.09
CA GLY A 6 5.23 -8.61 1.51
C GLY A 6 3.76 -8.83 1.18
N ASP A 7 3.43 -10.01 0.64
CA ASP A 7 2.03 -10.35 0.40
C ASP A 7 1.28 -10.47 1.74
N ASN A 8 0.16 -9.77 1.84
CA ASN A 8 -0.63 -9.69 3.05
C ASN A 8 -1.28 -11.02 3.46
N TYR A 9 -1.48 -11.98 2.55
CA TYR A 9 -1.89 -13.33 2.90
C TYR A 9 -0.81 -14.01 3.78
N ASP A 10 0.45 -13.96 3.34
CA ASP A 10 1.58 -14.56 4.07
C ASP A 10 1.83 -13.84 5.39
N ILE A 11 1.67 -12.51 5.41
CA ILE A 11 1.78 -11.70 6.62
C ILE A 11 0.70 -12.07 7.64
N MET A 12 -0.57 -12.11 7.24
CA MET A 12 -1.65 -12.47 8.15
C MET A 12 -1.48 -13.91 8.68
N LYS A 13 -1.03 -14.85 7.84
CA LYS A 13 -0.71 -16.21 8.27
C LYS A 13 0.42 -16.24 9.31
N LYS A 14 1.52 -15.52 9.07
CA LYS A 14 2.62 -15.41 10.04
C LYS A 14 2.14 -14.80 11.36
N LEU A 15 1.29 -13.77 11.32
CA LEU A 15 0.75 -13.17 12.53
C LEU A 15 -0.09 -14.16 13.34
N ILE A 16 -0.89 -15.01 12.68
CA ILE A 16 -1.62 -16.11 13.33
C ILE A 16 -0.63 -17.07 14.00
N ASP A 17 0.41 -17.49 13.29
CA ASP A 17 1.46 -18.39 13.83
C ASP A 17 2.23 -17.76 15.01
N GLU A 18 2.35 -16.43 15.04
CA GLU A 18 2.95 -15.65 16.13
C GLU A 18 1.99 -15.37 17.29
N GLY A 19 0.77 -15.91 17.26
CA GLY A 19 -0.19 -15.81 18.35
C GLY A 19 -1.10 -14.58 18.31
N TYR A 20 -1.23 -13.91 17.16
CA TYR A 20 -2.18 -12.80 16.98
C TYR A 20 -3.61 -13.25 16.62
N ALA A 21 -3.86 -14.55 16.51
CA ALA A 21 -5.19 -15.08 16.31
C ALA A 21 -6.13 -14.57 17.43
N GLY A 22 -7.24 -13.95 17.05
CA GLY A 22 -8.19 -13.41 18.03
C GLY A 22 -7.74 -12.14 18.76
N CYS A 23 -6.75 -11.39 18.25
CA CYS A 23 -6.22 -10.22 18.95
C CYS A 23 -6.72 -8.86 18.43
N PHE A 24 -7.14 -8.76 17.16
CA PHE A 24 -7.46 -7.48 16.54
C PHE A 24 -8.87 -6.99 16.89
N ASP A 25 -8.99 -5.72 17.29
CA ASP A 25 -10.27 -5.06 17.56
C ASP A 25 -10.93 -4.55 16.28
N MET A 26 -10.12 -4.16 15.29
CA MET A 26 -10.60 -3.84 13.96
C MET A 26 -9.60 -4.28 12.91
N ILE A 27 -10.09 -4.75 11.77
CA ILE A 27 -9.29 -4.91 10.56
C ILE A 27 -9.95 -4.11 9.44
N TYR A 28 -9.17 -3.27 8.78
CA TYR A 28 -9.57 -2.50 7.62
C TYR A 28 -8.94 -3.09 6.37
N LEU A 29 -9.75 -3.32 5.34
CA LEU A 29 -9.32 -3.82 4.04
C LEU A 29 -9.76 -2.84 2.95
N ASP A 30 -8.78 -2.17 2.34
CA ASP A 30 -8.93 -1.28 1.17
C ASP A 30 -8.04 -1.81 0.03
N GLY A 31 -8.23 -3.09 -0.29
CA GLY A 31 -7.48 -3.76 -1.34
C GLY A 31 -7.86 -3.28 -2.75
N PRO A 32 -7.25 -3.86 -3.80
CA PRO A 32 -7.47 -3.40 -5.17
C PRO A 32 -8.94 -3.53 -5.57
N PHE A 33 -9.54 -2.52 -6.18
CA PHE A 33 -10.97 -2.55 -6.56
C PHE A 33 -11.27 -3.29 -7.87
N ASN A 34 -10.36 -4.16 -8.29
CA ASN A 34 -10.34 -4.78 -9.62
C ASN A 34 -10.49 -3.74 -10.76
N SER A 35 -9.92 -2.55 -10.59
CA SER A 35 -10.10 -1.42 -11.51
C SER A 35 -9.16 -1.46 -12.71
N GLY A 36 -8.18 -2.36 -12.71
CA GLY A 36 -7.08 -2.38 -13.68
C GLY A 36 -6.14 -1.19 -13.50
N ARG A 37 -6.28 -0.43 -12.41
CA ARG A 37 -5.34 0.64 -12.09
C ARG A 37 -4.06 0.04 -11.55
N ILE A 38 -2.95 0.58 -12.03
CA ILE A 38 -1.62 0.34 -11.49
C ILE A 38 -1.34 1.48 -10.53
N PHE A 39 -1.07 1.18 -9.26
CA PHE A 39 -0.73 2.21 -8.29
C PHE A 39 0.73 2.60 -8.45
N THR A 40 0.96 3.91 -8.60
CA THR A 40 2.28 4.50 -8.83
C THR A 40 2.58 5.59 -7.82
N ARG A 41 3.85 5.96 -7.68
CA ARG A 41 4.28 7.16 -6.95
C ARG A 41 4.91 8.13 -7.92
N GLN A 42 4.36 9.34 -8.04
CA GLN A 42 5.00 10.38 -8.84
C GLN A 42 6.26 10.91 -8.12
N ILE A 43 7.36 11.03 -8.84
CA ILE A 43 8.55 11.73 -8.34
C ILE A 43 8.25 13.23 -8.33
N ARG A 44 8.41 13.88 -7.17
CA ARG A 44 8.18 15.32 -7.02
C ARG A 44 9.03 16.10 -8.02
N GLY A 45 8.38 17.00 -8.78
CA GLY A 45 9.04 17.85 -9.76
C GLY A 45 9.31 17.21 -11.12
N THR A 46 8.89 15.96 -11.34
CA THR A 46 8.99 15.29 -12.65
C THR A 46 7.64 14.70 -13.08
N ASN A 47 7.55 14.24 -14.34
CA ASN A 47 6.38 13.50 -14.84
C ASN A 47 6.58 11.98 -14.77
N VAL A 48 7.58 11.53 -14.00
CA VAL A 48 7.92 10.11 -13.88
C VAL A 48 7.13 9.50 -12.75
N GLU A 49 6.41 8.44 -13.09
CA GLU A 49 5.67 7.60 -12.16
C GLU A 49 6.43 6.32 -11.89
N LEU A 50 6.63 6.03 -10.60
CA LEU A 50 7.30 4.83 -10.15
C LEU A 50 6.30 3.72 -9.86
N VAL A 51 6.66 2.49 -10.20
CA VAL A 51 5.82 1.29 -10.03
C VAL A 51 6.59 0.15 -9.39
N ASP A 52 5.87 -0.73 -8.69
CA ASP A 52 6.36 -2.07 -8.36
C ASP A 52 5.98 -3.04 -9.50
N PRO A 53 6.95 -3.67 -10.20
CA PRO A 53 6.68 -4.58 -11.31
C PRO A 53 5.75 -5.75 -10.95
N TRP A 54 5.83 -6.25 -9.71
CA TRP A 54 4.97 -7.34 -9.25
C TRP A 54 3.53 -6.86 -9.04
N HIS A 55 3.37 -5.63 -8.57
CA HIS A 55 2.06 -5.01 -8.43
C HIS A 55 1.40 -4.75 -9.79
N GLU A 56 2.17 -4.26 -10.76
CA GLU A 56 1.70 -4.06 -12.14
C GLU A 56 1.23 -5.38 -12.75
N LEU A 57 2.05 -6.43 -12.64
CA LEU A 57 1.72 -7.77 -13.11
C LEU A 57 0.44 -8.32 -12.47
N LYS A 58 0.34 -8.26 -11.13
CA LYS A 58 -0.84 -8.74 -10.41
C LYS A 58 -2.11 -7.99 -10.87
N SER A 59 -2.00 -6.69 -11.09
CA SER A 59 -3.10 -5.86 -11.58
C SER A 59 -3.53 -6.28 -12.99
N MET A 60 -2.59 -6.55 -13.90
CA MET A 60 -2.86 -7.03 -15.25
C MET A 60 -3.50 -8.43 -15.27
N GLN A 61 -3.09 -9.33 -14.37
CA GLN A 61 -3.61 -10.69 -14.32
C GLN A 61 -5.06 -10.78 -13.82
N LEU A 62 -5.41 -9.93 -12.85
CA LEU A 62 -6.71 -10.00 -12.17
C LEU A 62 -7.83 -9.24 -12.89
N TYR A 63 -7.49 -8.18 -13.64
CA TYR A 63 -8.47 -7.22 -14.17
C TYR A 63 -9.64 -7.84 -14.95
N ASP A 64 -9.34 -8.84 -15.79
CA ASP A 64 -10.31 -9.52 -16.64
C ASP A 64 -10.76 -10.90 -16.09
N LYS A 65 -10.41 -11.23 -14.84
CA LYS A 65 -10.64 -12.55 -14.22
C LYS A 65 -11.30 -12.43 -12.84
N PRO A 66 -12.61 -12.10 -12.79
CA PRO A 66 -13.32 -11.85 -11.53
C PRO A 66 -13.30 -13.05 -10.57
N GLU A 67 -13.26 -14.28 -11.08
CA GLU A 67 -13.12 -15.50 -10.28
C GLU A 67 -11.80 -15.53 -9.48
N LEU A 68 -10.68 -15.16 -10.12
CA LEU A 68 -9.38 -15.10 -9.43
C LEU A 68 -9.36 -13.99 -8.39
N TYR A 69 -10.00 -12.85 -8.70
CA TYR A 69 -10.14 -11.74 -7.77
C TYR A 69 -10.90 -12.15 -6.49
N LEU A 70 -12.04 -12.84 -6.64
CA LEU A 70 -12.84 -13.31 -5.50
C LEU A 70 -12.13 -14.41 -4.71
N GLU A 71 -11.39 -15.31 -5.36
CA GLU A 71 -10.56 -16.31 -4.68
C GLU A 71 -9.42 -15.67 -3.87
N ASP A 72 -8.78 -14.62 -4.41
CA ASP A 72 -7.71 -13.87 -3.73
C ASP A 72 -8.25 -13.17 -2.46
N TYR A 73 -9.44 -12.56 -2.56
CA TYR A 73 -10.12 -11.94 -1.42
C TYR A 73 -10.61 -12.96 -0.41
N LYS A 74 -11.17 -14.09 -0.85
CA LYS A 74 -11.69 -15.13 0.07
C LYS A 74 -10.62 -15.57 1.06
N LYS A 75 -9.44 -15.95 0.55
CA LYS A 75 -8.30 -16.40 1.36
C LYS A 75 -7.90 -15.35 2.41
N ARG A 76 -7.92 -14.07 2.04
CA ARG A 76 -7.52 -12.95 2.91
C ARG A 76 -8.59 -12.60 3.95
N ILE A 77 -9.87 -12.62 3.56
CA ILE A 77 -10.99 -12.37 4.47
C ILE A 77 -11.07 -13.48 5.54
N GLU A 78 -10.81 -14.74 5.17
CA GLU A 78 -10.76 -15.86 6.12
C GLU A 78 -9.67 -15.63 7.19
N LEU A 79 -8.45 -15.26 6.80
CA LEU A 79 -7.37 -14.94 7.74
C LEU A 79 -7.68 -13.68 8.58
N ALA A 80 -8.25 -12.64 7.97
CA ALA A 80 -8.68 -11.45 8.70
C ALA A 80 -9.71 -11.80 9.79
N ARG A 81 -10.70 -12.66 9.47
CA ARG A 81 -11.68 -13.14 10.45
C ARG A 81 -11.02 -13.91 11.60
N GLU A 82 -9.99 -14.71 11.32
CA GLU A 82 -9.24 -15.43 12.36
C GLU A 82 -8.50 -14.48 13.30
N LEU A 83 -7.84 -13.45 12.75
CA LEU A 83 -7.12 -12.41 13.49
C LEU A 83 -8.03 -11.53 14.37
N LEU A 84 -9.27 -11.27 13.97
CA LEU A 84 -10.21 -10.47 14.77
C LEU A 84 -10.52 -11.13 16.12
N ASN A 85 -10.60 -10.37 17.20
CA ASN A 85 -11.11 -10.86 18.47
C ASN A 85 -12.64 -11.05 18.42
N ASN A 86 -13.25 -11.71 19.41
CA ASN A 86 -14.69 -12.01 19.38
C ASN A 86 -15.60 -10.76 19.31
N ARG A 87 -15.10 -9.58 19.71
CA ARG A 87 -15.80 -8.30 19.61
C ARG A 87 -15.34 -7.45 18.42
N GLY A 88 -14.42 -7.97 17.61
CA GLY A 88 -13.76 -7.23 16.56
C GLY A 88 -14.66 -6.98 15.35
N VAL A 89 -14.33 -5.92 14.61
CA VAL A 89 -15.07 -5.49 13.42
C VAL A 89 -14.16 -5.53 12.19
N LEU A 90 -14.63 -6.16 11.13
CA LEU A 90 -14.06 -5.99 9.80
C LEU A 90 -14.72 -4.80 9.12
N VAL A 91 -13.91 -3.94 8.50
CA VAL A 91 -14.36 -2.88 7.60
C VAL A 91 -13.73 -3.12 6.24
N LEU A 92 -14.54 -3.48 5.25
CA LEU A 92 -14.09 -3.66 3.87
C LEU A 92 -14.58 -2.49 3.02
N GLN A 93 -13.66 -1.77 2.39
CA GLN A 93 -13.94 -0.67 1.48
C GLN A 93 -13.77 -1.13 0.03
N ILE A 94 -14.72 -0.75 -0.83
CA ILE A 94 -14.75 -1.21 -2.23
C ILE A 94 -15.61 -0.29 -3.11
N SER A 95 -15.31 -0.25 -4.41
CA SER A 95 -16.21 0.36 -5.40
C SER A 95 -17.43 -0.51 -5.73
N GLN A 96 -18.42 0.10 -6.40
CA GLN A 96 -19.61 -0.60 -6.90
C GLN A 96 -19.32 -1.75 -7.89
N LYS A 97 -18.11 -1.82 -8.49
CA LYS A 97 -17.76 -2.85 -9.48
C LYS A 97 -17.79 -4.26 -8.87
N GLU A 98 -17.18 -4.41 -7.69
CA GLU A 98 -17.01 -5.71 -7.02
C GLU A 98 -17.77 -5.81 -5.69
N GLY A 99 -18.35 -4.70 -5.23
CA GLY A 99 -18.92 -4.60 -3.88
C GLY A 99 -20.01 -5.63 -3.58
N HIS A 100 -20.91 -5.90 -4.52
CA HIS A 100 -21.98 -6.87 -4.31
C HIS A 100 -21.46 -8.31 -4.21
N TYR A 101 -20.46 -8.68 -5.01
CA TYR A 101 -19.84 -10.00 -4.96
C TYR A 101 -19.06 -10.20 -3.67
N LEU A 102 -18.28 -9.20 -3.25
CA LEU A 102 -17.59 -9.23 -1.96
C LEU A 102 -18.55 -9.23 -0.78
N LYS A 103 -19.70 -8.55 -0.86
CA LYS A 103 -20.73 -8.60 0.18
C LYS A 103 -21.31 -10.01 0.36
N VAL A 104 -21.60 -10.72 -0.74
CA VAL A 104 -22.05 -12.12 -0.69
C VAL A 104 -20.96 -13.03 -0.13
N LEU A 105 -19.70 -12.80 -0.50
CA LEU A 105 -18.56 -13.52 0.05
C LEU A 105 -18.42 -13.28 1.57
N LEU A 106 -18.53 -12.04 2.02
CA LEU A 106 -18.54 -11.66 3.43
C LEU A 106 -19.67 -12.34 4.20
N ASP A 107 -20.90 -12.37 3.63
CA ASP A 107 -22.03 -13.10 4.22
C ASP A 107 -21.72 -14.59 4.40
N SER A 108 -21.01 -15.21 3.46
CA SER A 108 -20.65 -16.62 3.54
C SER A 108 -19.58 -16.93 4.58
N ILE A 109 -18.68 -15.98 4.86
CA ILE A 109 -17.54 -16.16 5.79
C ILE A 109 -17.93 -15.72 7.21
N PHE A 110 -18.61 -14.60 7.34
CA PHE A 110 -18.99 -14.02 8.63
C PHE A 110 -20.35 -14.48 9.13
N GLY A 111 -21.29 -14.79 8.23
CA GLY A 111 -22.70 -14.95 8.55
C GLY A 111 -23.48 -13.65 8.30
N ARG A 112 -24.69 -13.77 7.74
CA ARG A 112 -25.54 -12.62 7.38
C ARG A 112 -25.99 -11.84 8.59
N GLU A 113 -26.20 -12.53 9.70
CA GLU A 113 -26.59 -12.00 11.00
C GLU A 113 -25.52 -11.08 11.61
N HIS A 114 -24.26 -11.23 11.20
CA HIS A 114 -23.15 -10.41 11.68
C HIS A 114 -22.86 -9.19 10.80
N PHE A 115 -23.64 -8.98 9.73
CA PHE A 115 -23.59 -7.75 8.95
C PHE A 115 -24.15 -6.59 9.78
N LEU A 116 -23.35 -5.53 9.96
CA LEU A 116 -23.72 -4.39 10.79
C LEU A 116 -24.39 -3.29 9.96
N CYS A 117 -23.72 -2.83 8.90
CA CYS A 117 -24.25 -1.85 7.97
C CYS A 117 -23.35 -1.75 6.72
N GLU A 118 -23.92 -1.14 5.69
CA GLU A 118 -23.20 -0.55 4.57
C GLU A 118 -23.20 0.97 4.76
N VAL A 119 -22.03 1.58 4.62
CA VAL A 119 -21.88 3.03 4.56
C VAL A 119 -21.48 3.42 3.15
N ILE A 120 -22.15 4.42 2.59
CA ILE A 120 -21.83 5.02 1.31
C ILE A 120 -20.99 6.27 1.57
N TRP A 121 -19.73 6.26 1.16
CA TRP A 121 -18.88 7.43 1.18
C TRP A 121 -18.94 8.13 -0.18
N LYS A 122 -19.38 9.39 -0.21
CA LYS A 122 -19.24 10.26 -1.39
C LYS A 122 -17.76 10.60 -1.51
N MET A 123 -17.08 10.02 -2.49
CA MET A 123 -15.62 10.10 -2.65
C MET A 123 -15.17 11.18 -3.63
N ALA A 124 -16.10 11.78 -4.37
CA ALA A 124 -15.83 12.84 -5.33
C ALA A 124 -16.97 13.87 -5.36
N GLU A 125 -16.61 15.15 -5.45
CA GLU A 125 -17.60 16.23 -5.53
C GLU A 125 -18.35 16.19 -6.86
N LYS A 126 -17.61 15.91 -7.94
CA LYS A 126 -18.16 15.62 -9.27
C LYS A 126 -17.93 14.15 -9.61
N PRO A 127 -18.90 13.46 -10.22
CA PRO A 127 -18.69 12.06 -10.61
C PRO A 127 -17.53 11.90 -11.58
N TYR A 128 -16.67 10.90 -11.34
CA TYR A 128 -15.65 10.50 -12.30
C TYR A 128 -16.32 9.95 -13.56
N PRO A 129 -15.94 10.42 -14.76
CA PRO A 129 -16.54 9.93 -15.98
C PRO A 129 -16.19 8.46 -16.19
N LEU A 130 -17.21 7.63 -16.36
CA LEU A 130 -17.07 6.25 -16.83
C LEU A 130 -17.58 6.20 -18.26
N ARG A 131 -16.74 5.74 -19.20
CA ARG A 131 -17.07 5.75 -20.63
C ARG A 131 -18.32 4.91 -20.89
N GLY A 132 -19.38 5.56 -21.38
CA GLY A 132 -20.65 4.91 -21.68
C GLY A 132 -21.48 4.49 -20.44
N GLN A 133 -21.16 5.01 -19.25
CA GLN A 133 -21.85 4.69 -18.00
C GLN A 133 -22.14 5.96 -17.17
N PHE A 134 -22.91 5.79 -16.10
CA PHE A 134 -23.04 6.83 -15.08
C PHE A 134 -21.69 7.07 -14.39
N GLY A 135 -21.40 8.32 -14.06
CA GLY A 135 -20.16 8.65 -13.37
C GLY A 135 -20.12 8.07 -11.96
N LEU A 136 -18.92 7.70 -11.52
CA LEU A 136 -18.69 7.12 -10.20
C LEU A 136 -18.42 8.24 -9.19
N SER A 137 -19.20 8.29 -8.11
CA SER A 137 -19.10 9.34 -7.08
C SER A 137 -19.02 8.79 -5.65
N HIS A 138 -19.16 7.47 -5.49
CA HIS A 138 -19.16 6.85 -4.17
C HIS A 138 -18.42 5.52 -4.14
N GLU A 139 -18.03 5.14 -2.92
CA GLU A 139 -17.54 3.82 -2.55
C GLU A 139 -18.39 3.29 -1.38
N SER A 140 -18.45 1.97 -1.26
CA SER A 140 -19.14 1.28 -0.17
C SER A 140 -18.15 0.80 0.88
N LEU A 141 -18.52 0.97 2.16
CA LEU A 141 -17.83 0.40 3.30
C LEU A 141 -18.76 -0.61 3.97
N PHE A 142 -18.39 -1.89 3.93
CA PHE A 142 -19.13 -2.97 4.58
C PHE A 142 -18.56 -3.24 5.97
N PHE A 143 -19.41 -3.10 6.99
CA PHE A 143 -19.06 -3.37 8.39
C PHE A 143 -19.60 -4.74 8.81
N TYR A 144 -18.73 -5.59 9.33
CA TYR A 144 -19.08 -6.92 9.86
C TYR A 144 -18.50 -7.13 11.25
N ALA A 145 -19.30 -7.65 12.16
CA ALA A 145 -18.80 -8.14 13.44
C ALA A 145 -18.24 -9.56 13.27
N LYS A 146 -17.20 -9.94 14.03
CA LYS A 146 -16.78 -11.36 14.06
C LYS A 146 -17.88 -12.26 14.63
N THR A 147 -18.53 -11.80 15.70
CA THR A 147 -19.60 -12.51 16.42
C THR A 147 -20.64 -11.53 16.95
N ASP A 148 -21.74 -12.05 17.51
CA ASP A 148 -22.78 -11.27 18.22
C ASP A 148 -22.28 -10.50 19.46
N MET A 149 -21.05 -10.73 19.90
CA MET A 149 -20.46 -10.06 21.07
C MET A 149 -20.03 -8.62 20.80
N VAL A 150 -20.21 -8.11 19.58
CA VAL A 150 -19.90 -6.72 19.24
C VAL A 150 -20.66 -5.80 20.18
N LYS A 151 -19.92 -5.04 20.97
CA LYS A 151 -20.53 -4.03 21.84
C LYS A 151 -20.74 -2.80 20.97
N LYS A 152 -21.98 -2.30 20.89
CA LYS A 152 -22.28 -0.95 20.37
C LYS A 152 -21.57 0.06 21.26
N HIS A 153 -20.29 0.30 20.97
CA HIS A 153 -19.39 0.96 21.91
C HIS A 153 -19.50 2.48 21.87
N ASN A 154 -20.37 3.05 21.03
CA ASN A 154 -20.67 4.46 21.04
C ASN A 154 -22.16 4.74 20.91
N ARG A 155 -22.60 5.73 21.70
CA ARG A 155 -23.88 6.44 21.57
C ARG A 155 -23.93 7.32 20.31
N LEU A 156 -22.88 7.32 19.50
CA LEU A 156 -22.78 8.07 18.24
C LEU A 156 -23.45 7.25 17.15
N LEU A 157 -24.65 7.69 16.76
CA LEU A 157 -25.33 7.20 15.57
C LEU A 157 -24.77 7.98 14.38
N PHE A 158 -23.91 7.35 13.59
CA PHE A 158 -23.51 7.91 12.29
C PHE A 158 -24.56 7.55 11.24
N PRO A 159 -24.92 8.47 10.34
CA PRO A 159 -25.73 8.13 9.17
C PRO A 159 -24.95 7.12 8.29
N SER A 160 -25.67 6.35 7.48
CA SER A 160 -25.06 5.44 6.50
C SER A 160 -24.60 6.12 5.22
N ILE A 161 -24.80 7.44 5.08
CA ILE A 161 -24.30 8.25 3.97
C ILE A 161 -23.32 9.26 4.53
N TRP A 162 -22.07 9.24 4.05
CA TRP A 162 -21.01 10.16 4.46
C TRP A 162 -20.58 11.00 3.26
N ASP A 163 -21.03 12.24 3.23
CA ASP A 163 -20.71 13.23 2.20
C ASP A 163 -19.89 14.42 2.73
N ASP A 164 -19.49 14.36 3.99
CA ASP A 164 -18.77 15.41 4.74
C ASP A 164 -17.38 14.97 5.25
N VAL A 165 -16.91 13.78 4.82
CA VAL A 165 -15.64 13.18 5.26
C VAL A 165 -14.49 13.36 4.27
N GLY A 166 -14.66 14.27 3.30
CA GLY A 166 -13.67 14.61 2.28
C GLY A 166 -13.75 13.73 1.03
N PHE A 167 -13.05 14.18 -0.01
CA PHE A 167 -12.98 13.56 -1.34
C PHE A 167 -11.53 13.33 -1.71
N TYR A 168 -11.28 12.56 -2.77
CA TYR A 168 -9.92 12.40 -3.29
C TYR A 168 -9.33 13.72 -3.80
N GLU A 169 -10.14 14.64 -4.35
CA GLU A 169 -9.67 15.90 -4.92
C GLU A 169 -9.35 16.99 -3.88
N GLU A 170 -9.70 16.76 -2.61
CA GLU A 170 -9.67 17.78 -1.55
C GLU A 170 -8.78 17.37 -0.36
N LEU A 171 -7.70 16.63 -0.63
CA LEU A 171 -6.73 16.24 0.40
C LEU A 171 -5.93 17.44 0.94
N GLY A 172 -5.65 18.46 0.12
CA GLY A 172 -4.96 19.66 0.58
C GLY A 172 -3.61 19.37 1.24
N GLU A 173 -3.40 19.86 2.46
CA GLU A 173 -2.13 19.70 3.20
C GLU A 173 -1.80 18.26 3.61
N GLU A 174 -2.78 17.33 3.58
CA GLU A 174 -2.50 15.93 3.91
C GLU A 174 -2.02 15.07 2.72
N ASP A 175 -2.00 15.61 1.50
CA ASP A 175 -1.69 14.85 0.29
C ASP A 175 -0.22 14.36 0.26
N THR A 176 -0.03 13.03 0.26
CA THR A 176 1.27 12.38 0.12
C THR A 176 1.70 12.19 -1.34
N LEU A 177 0.87 12.60 -2.31
CA LEU A 177 0.97 12.32 -3.74
C LEU A 177 0.80 10.82 -4.08
N TYR A 178 0.23 10.04 -3.15
CA TYR A 178 -0.13 8.66 -3.40
C TYR A 178 -1.55 8.59 -4.03
N PRO A 179 -1.73 8.01 -5.24
CA PRO A 179 -2.93 8.18 -6.06
C PRO A 179 -4.26 7.77 -5.42
N SER A 180 -4.25 6.84 -4.47
CA SER A 180 -5.45 6.33 -3.79
C SER A 180 -5.52 6.69 -2.31
N GLN A 181 -4.82 7.75 -1.89
CA GLN A 181 -4.85 8.18 -0.51
C GLN A 181 -6.28 8.51 -0.05
N LYS A 182 -6.71 7.85 1.03
CA LYS A 182 -8.00 8.12 1.67
C LYS A 182 -7.91 9.33 2.62
N PRO A 183 -8.93 10.21 2.69
CA PRO A 183 -8.93 11.36 3.58
C PRO A 183 -8.83 10.98 5.06
N GLN A 184 -8.14 11.80 5.85
CA GLN A 184 -8.03 11.60 7.30
C GLN A 184 -9.37 11.64 8.03
N LYS A 185 -10.33 12.48 7.59
CA LYS A 185 -11.67 12.57 8.18
C LYS A 185 -12.44 11.25 8.04
N LEU A 186 -12.31 10.56 6.91
CA LEU A 186 -12.90 9.25 6.68
C LEU A 186 -12.32 8.22 7.66
N MET A 187 -10.98 8.12 7.73
CA MET A 187 -10.30 7.17 8.63
C MET A 187 -10.66 7.42 10.10
N ARG A 188 -10.72 8.70 10.50
CA ARG A 188 -11.13 9.10 11.85
C ARG A 188 -12.52 8.59 12.18
N ARG A 189 -13.49 8.79 11.28
CA ARG A 189 -14.87 8.38 11.50
C ARG A 189 -15.01 6.86 11.59
N ILE A 190 -14.31 6.10 10.74
CA ILE A 190 -14.25 4.64 10.83
C ILE A 190 -13.76 4.21 12.22
N LEU A 191 -12.60 4.73 12.65
CA LEU A 191 -11.99 4.37 13.94
C LEU A 191 -12.85 4.78 15.14
N GLU A 192 -13.49 5.95 15.10
CA GLU A 192 -14.39 6.40 16.17
C GLU A 192 -15.70 5.59 16.20
N ALA A 193 -16.15 5.05 15.07
CA ALA A 193 -17.34 4.19 15.01
C ALA A 193 -17.08 2.78 15.59
N THR A 194 -15.88 2.25 15.44
CA THR A 194 -15.59 0.83 15.72
C THR A 194 -14.66 0.58 16.92
N THR A 195 -13.82 1.54 17.31
CA THR A 195 -12.69 1.30 18.24
C THR A 195 -12.55 2.36 19.34
N LYS A 196 -11.72 2.06 20.33
CA LYS A 196 -11.34 2.92 21.45
C LYS A 196 -9.82 3.10 21.54
N ARG A 197 -9.39 4.05 22.36
CA ARG A 197 -7.97 4.23 22.67
C ARG A 197 -7.39 2.93 23.24
N GLY A 198 -6.24 2.51 22.71
CA GLY A 198 -5.53 1.29 23.13
C GLY A 198 -5.89 0.03 22.33
N ASP A 199 -6.98 0.03 21.58
CA ASP A 199 -7.39 -1.07 20.70
C ASP A 199 -6.34 -1.35 19.61
N LEU A 200 -6.25 -2.60 19.16
CA LEU A 200 -5.34 -3.04 18.11
C LEU A 200 -6.03 -3.07 16.74
N ILE A 201 -5.47 -2.33 15.79
CA ILE A 201 -5.97 -2.19 14.43
C ILE A 201 -5.06 -2.91 13.42
N GLY A 202 -5.66 -3.62 12.47
CA GLY A 202 -4.97 -4.20 11.32
C GLY A 202 -5.32 -3.44 10.05
N ASP A 203 -4.31 -3.03 9.28
CA ASP A 203 -4.48 -2.50 7.93
C ASP A 203 -3.56 -3.24 6.97
N PHE A 204 -4.12 -4.21 6.24
CA PHE A 204 -3.33 -5.12 5.41
C PHE A 204 -3.24 -4.69 3.95
N TYR A 205 -3.65 -3.45 3.63
CA TYR A 205 -3.51 -2.80 2.33
C TYR A 205 -3.15 -1.32 2.54
N CYS A 206 -2.07 -1.06 3.29
CA CYS A 206 -1.93 0.25 3.92
C CYS A 206 -1.66 1.40 2.96
N GLY A 207 -1.13 1.14 1.76
CA GLY A 207 -0.95 2.16 0.72
C GLY A 207 -0.22 3.40 1.23
N SER A 208 -0.90 4.56 1.19
CA SER A 208 -0.42 5.85 1.71
C SER A 208 -0.34 5.97 3.23
N GLY A 209 -0.75 4.95 3.98
CA GLY A 209 -0.72 4.91 5.44
C GLY A 209 -1.82 5.71 6.13
N SER A 210 -2.94 6.03 5.45
CA SER A 210 -4.03 6.83 6.04
C SER A 210 -4.61 6.21 7.32
N MET A 211 -4.84 4.89 7.34
CA MET A 211 -5.36 4.20 8.52
C MET A 211 -4.33 4.14 9.68
N PRO A 212 -3.08 3.65 9.50
CA PRO A 212 -2.12 3.62 10.61
C PRO A 212 -1.77 5.01 11.12
N PHE A 213 -1.70 6.03 10.25
CA PHE A 213 -1.51 7.43 10.66
C PHE A 213 -2.63 7.90 11.59
N MET A 214 -3.90 7.71 11.21
CA MET A 214 -5.02 8.15 12.03
C MET A 214 -5.19 7.30 13.30
N ALA A 215 -4.98 5.99 13.22
CA ALA A 215 -4.99 5.10 14.38
C ALA A 215 -3.96 5.56 15.42
N GLN A 216 -2.74 5.90 14.97
CA GLN A 216 -1.69 6.45 15.82
C GLN A 216 -2.10 7.78 16.46
N ALA A 217 -2.60 8.73 15.67
CA ALA A 217 -3.05 10.04 16.15
C ALA A 217 -4.16 9.93 17.22
N LEU A 218 -5.03 8.92 17.07
CA LEU A 218 -6.12 8.63 18.00
C LEU A 218 -5.70 7.73 19.18
N GLY A 219 -4.43 7.35 19.29
CA GLY A 219 -3.91 6.54 20.41
C GLY A 219 -4.32 5.07 20.37
N ARG A 220 -4.53 4.50 19.18
CA ARG A 220 -4.71 3.05 18.96
C ARG A 220 -3.35 2.41 18.69
N LYS A 221 -3.24 1.11 18.92
CA LYS A 221 -2.13 0.29 18.45
C LYS A 221 -2.45 -0.18 17.03
N TRP A 222 -1.43 -0.43 16.22
CA TRP A 222 -1.65 -0.85 14.85
C TRP A 222 -0.54 -1.76 14.33
N ILE A 223 -0.93 -2.63 13.40
CA ILE A 223 -0.06 -3.39 12.49
C ILE A 223 -0.55 -3.09 11.07
N ALA A 224 0.39 -2.71 10.21
CA ALA A 224 0.10 -2.38 8.82
C ALA A 224 0.91 -3.27 7.87
N SER A 225 0.43 -3.49 6.66
CA SER A 225 1.22 -4.12 5.60
C SER A 225 0.86 -3.66 4.21
N ASP A 226 1.84 -3.72 3.32
CA ASP A 226 1.61 -3.62 1.88
C ASP A 226 2.59 -4.53 1.12
N THR A 227 2.17 -4.94 -0.08
CA THR A 227 3.05 -5.69 -0.99
C THR A 227 3.97 -4.75 -1.76
N SER A 228 3.59 -3.49 -1.94
CA SER A 228 4.42 -2.49 -2.60
C SER A 228 5.41 -1.90 -1.60
N TRP A 229 6.69 -1.95 -1.96
CA TRP A 229 7.72 -1.27 -1.19
C TRP A 229 7.49 0.25 -1.14
N GLN A 230 7.02 0.84 -2.24
CA GLN A 230 6.72 2.27 -2.34
C GLN A 230 5.60 2.67 -1.37
N ALA A 231 4.55 1.86 -1.24
CA ALA A 231 3.49 2.08 -0.24
C ALA A 231 4.04 2.02 1.21
N VAL A 232 4.86 1.01 1.50
CA VAL A 232 5.53 0.88 2.81
C VAL A 232 6.38 2.12 3.12
N GLN A 233 7.10 2.64 2.13
CA GLN A 233 7.92 3.85 2.26
C GLN A 233 7.08 5.10 2.52
N VAL A 234 6.05 5.34 1.71
CA VAL A 234 5.13 6.48 1.91
C VAL A 234 4.48 6.41 3.30
N THR A 235 3.98 5.24 3.70
CA THR A 235 3.41 5.04 5.04
C THR A 235 4.42 5.35 6.14
N LYS A 236 5.65 4.88 5.99
CA LYS A 236 6.74 5.09 6.95
C LYS A 236 7.11 6.57 7.06
N ASP A 237 7.32 7.27 5.95
CA ASP A 237 7.69 8.70 5.93
C ASP A 237 6.59 9.55 6.55
N ARG A 238 5.32 9.28 6.21
CA ARG A 238 4.15 9.94 6.80
C ARG A 238 4.08 9.80 8.33
N LEU A 239 4.42 8.61 8.85
CA LEU A 239 4.49 8.38 10.30
C LEU A 239 5.69 9.08 10.94
N TYR A 240 6.77 9.29 10.18
CA TYR A 240 7.98 9.92 10.69
C TYR A 240 7.78 11.40 10.97
N GLU A 241 6.99 12.08 10.13
CA GLU A 241 6.62 13.50 10.29
C GLU A 241 5.97 13.78 11.64
N ILE A 242 5.21 12.82 12.18
CA ILE A 242 4.56 12.93 13.50
C ILE A 242 5.38 12.30 14.64
N GLY A 243 6.68 12.05 14.40
CA GLY A 243 7.61 11.54 15.41
C GLY A 243 7.48 10.04 15.72
N VAL A 244 6.71 9.28 14.93
CA VAL A 244 6.59 7.84 15.10
C VAL A 244 7.64 7.12 14.26
N ARG A 245 8.24 6.08 14.83
CA ARG A 245 9.29 5.28 14.18
C ARG A 245 8.87 3.80 14.19
N PRO A 246 8.04 3.34 13.24
CA PRO A 246 7.66 1.93 13.16
C PRO A 246 8.84 1.01 12.89
N HIS A 247 8.73 -0.22 13.40
CA HIS A 247 9.59 -1.32 12.97
C HIS A 247 9.09 -1.84 11.62
N ILE A 248 10.02 -2.04 10.68
CA ILE A 248 9.70 -2.57 9.35
C ILE A 248 10.19 -4.00 9.29
N PHE A 249 9.28 -4.91 8.96
CA PHE A 249 9.57 -6.33 8.74
C PHE A 249 9.41 -6.65 7.26
N ARG A 250 10.26 -7.50 6.71
CA ARG A 250 10.13 -7.99 5.33
C ARG A 250 9.89 -9.50 5.36
N ILE A 251 8.79 -9.96 4.80
CA ILE A 251 8.49 -11.40 4.72
C ILE A 251 8.95 -11.95 3.37
N LYS A 252 9.82 -12.96 3.43
CA LYS A 252 10.48 -13.60 2.27
C LYS A 252 9.57 -14.42 1.36
N ALA A 253 8.32 -14.68 1.73
CA ALA A 253 7.47 -15.66 1.03
C ALA A 253 7.27 -15.34 -0.47
N ASN A 254 7.35 -14.06 -0.87
CA ASN A 254 7.36 -13.61 -2.27
C ASN A 254 8.52 -12.63 -2.59
N ILE A 255 9.47 -12.49 -1.67
CA ILE A 255 10.68 -11.68 -1.84
C ILE A 255 11.82 -12.70 -1.94
N PRO A 256 12.42 -12.89 -3.14
CA PRO A 256 13.51 -13.85 -3.34
C PRO A 256 14.53 -13.80 -2.20
N ALA A 257 14.88 -14.99 -1.69
CA ALA A 257 15.54 -15.16 -0.40
C ALA A 257 16.92 -14.48 -0.28
N ASP A 258 17.42 -13.96 -1.40
CA ASP A 258 18.74 -13.42 -1.70
C ASP A 258 18.75 -11.91 -1.99
N MET A 259 17.73 -11.16 -1.55
CA MET A 259 17.75 -9.69 -1.51
C MET A 259 18.79 -9.08 -0.53
N GLU A 260 19.93 -9.74 -0.29
CA GLU A 260 21.15 -9.07 0.15
C GLU A 260 21.79 -8.39 -1.06
N GLY A 261 21.30 -7.19 -1.39
CA GLY A 261 21.93 -6.34 -2.41
C GLY A 261 21.44 -6.52 -3.85
N CYS A 262 20.40 -7.33 -4.13
CA CYS A 262 19.78 -7.40 -5.46
C CYS A 262 18.26 -7.66 -5.42
N TRP A 263 17.56 -7.36 -6.52
CA TRP A 263 16.17 -7.73 -6.80
C TRP A 263 16.15 -8.88 -7.81
N GLU A 264 15.41 -9.96 -7.52
CA GLU A 264 15.04 -10.94 -8.54
C GLU A 264 13.60 -10.65 -9.01
N VAL A 265 13.46 -10.31 -10.28
CA VAL A 265 12.25 -9.73 -10.91
C VAL A 265 12.00 -10.39 -12.27
N PRO A 266 10.76 -10.33 -12.81
CA PRO A 266 10.46 -10.89 -14.13
C PRO A 266 11.30 -10.22 -15.22
N TYR A 267 11.59 -10.90 -16.32
CA TYR A 267 12.25 -10.27 -17.47
C TYR A 267 11.29 -9.31 -18.19
N ILE A 268 11.78 -8.14 -18.61
CA ILE A 268 10.99 -7.11 -19.30
C ILE A 268 11.64 -6.77 -20.65
N ASN A 269 10.86 -6.76 -21.73
CA ASN A 269 11.29 -6.32 -23.06
C ASN A 269 10.17 -5.54 -23.78
N GLU A 270 10.35 -5.20 -25.05
CA GLU A 270 9.36 -4.49 -25.87
C GLU A 270 7.99 -5.18 -26.00
N ASP A 271 7.93 -6.51 -25.82
CA ASP A 271 6.70 -7.29 -25.86
C ASP A 271 5.94 -7.30 -24.52
N GLY A 272 6.58 -6.87 -23.43
CA GLY A 272 6.00 -6.76 -22.09
C GLY A 272 6.79 -7.49 -20.99
N ILE A 273 6.05 -7.94 -19.97
CA ILE A 273 6.59 -8.59 -18.77
C ILE A 273 6.50 -10.12 -18.91
N HIS A 274 7.61 -10.83 -18.70
CA HIS A 274 7.73 -12.28 -18.90
C HIS A 274 7.99 -13.02 -17.58
N GLU A 275 6.94 -13.60 -16.98
CA GLU A 275 7.02 -14.26 -15.66
C GLU A 275 7.87 -15.54 -15.62
N SER A 276 7.95 -16.24 -16.76
CA SER A 276 8.71 -17.50 -16.86
C SER A 276 10.22 -17.30 -16.85
N GLN A 277 10.68 -16.05 -17.00
CA GLN A 277 12.08 -15.66 -17.01
C GLN A 277 12.31 -14.63 -15.91
N LYS A 278 13.40 -14.79 -15.16
CA LYS A 278 13.76 -13.86 -14.10
C LYS A 278 15.16 -13.31 -14.31
N VAL A 279 15.37 -12.07 -13.91
CA VAL A 279 16.67 -11.41 -13.89
C VAL A 279 16.99 -10.91 -12.49
N ARG A 280 18.29 -10.77 -12.19
CA ARG A 280 18.79 -10.21 -10.94
C ARG A 280 19.38 -8.84 -11.19
N ILE A 281 18.93 -7.85 -10.42
CA ILE A 281 19.35 -6.45 -10.57
C ILE A 281 19.93 -6.01 -9.23
N PRO A 282 21.21 -5.62 -9.15
CA PRO A 282 21.77 -5.11 -7.91
C PRO A 282 21.01 -3.89 -7.38
N LEU A 283 21.15 -3.61 -6.09
CA LEU A 283 20.64 -2.37 -5.51
C LEU A 283 21.69 -1.27 -5.70
N PRO A 284 21.29 0.01 -5.89
CA PRO A 284 22.25 1.10 -5.94
C PRO A 284 23.02 1.17 -4.62
N THR A 285 24.30 1.48 -4.68
CA THR A 285 25.19 1.62 -3.53
C THR A 285 25.37 3.09 -3.20
N LEU A 286 25.21 3.45 -1.93
CA LEU A 286 25.50 4.81 -1.46
C LEU A 286 27.01 4.99 -1.25
N VAL A 287 27.59 5.99 -1.90
CA VAL A 287 28.99 6.38 -1.74
C VAL A 287 29.09 7.86 -1.35
N PHE A 288 30.17 8.23 -0.67
CA PHE A 288 30.49 9.61 -0.34
C PHE A 288 31.72 10.04 -1.13
N GLN A 289 31.53 10.98 -2.05
CA GLN A 289 32.58 11.51 -2.92
C GLN A 289 32.39 13.01 -3.12
N ASP A 290 33.49 13.75 -3.28
CA ASP A 290 33.47 15.21 -3.49
C ASP A 290 32.61 16.00 -2.48
N ASN A 291 32.70 15.62 -1.20
CA ASN A 291 31.91 16.16 -0.09
C ASN A 291 30.39 15.99 -0.20
N ASN A 292 29.91 15.14 -1.11
CA ASN A 292 28.50 14.84 -1.31
C ASN A 292 28.21 13.33 -1.27
N PHE A 293 26.97 12.99 -0.96
CA PHE A 293 26.48 11.62 -1.13
C PHE A 293 25.96 11.45 -2.55
N VAL A 294 26.30 10.32 -3.18
CA VAL A 294 25.74 9.92 -4.47
C VAL A 294 25.41 8.43 -4.46
N LEU A 295 24.55 8.01 -5.37
CA LEU A 295 24.29 6.61 -5.63
C LEU A 295 25.10 6.14 -6.84
N GLU A 296 25.68 4.96 -6.72
CA GLU A 296 26.33 4.23 -7.81
C GLU A 296 25.56 2.95 -8.13
N HIS A 297 25.43 2.64 -9.42
CA HIS A 297 24.82 1.41 -9.90
C HIS A 297 25.48 1.02 -11.22
N GLU A 298 25.76 -0.27 -11.42
CA GLU A 298 26.47 -0.76 -12.61
C GLU A 298 25.64 -0.64 -13.90
N ASP A 299 24.32 -0.74 -13.78
CA ASP A 299 23.37 -0.62 -14.88
C ASP A 299 22.15 0.23 -14.50
N TRP A 300 22.32 1.55 -14.53
CA TRP A 300 21.24 2.49 -14.21
C TRP A 300 20.04 2.37 -15.15
N ARG A 301 20.24 1.94 -16.41
CA ARG A 301 19.15 1.85 -17.37
C ARG A 301 18.19 0.73 -16.97
N THR A 302 18.73 -0.44 -16.64
CA THR A 302 17.93 -1.56 -16.12
C THR A 302 17.31 -1.20 -14.77
N TRP A 303 18.05 -0.59 -13.85
CA TRP A 303 17.45 -0.15 -12.57
C TRP A 303 16.25 0.78 -12.77
N CYS A 304 16.36 1.76 -13.67
CA CYS A 304 15.26 2.67 -13.98
C CYS A 304 14.10 1.95 -14.66
N LEU A 305 14.35 1.03 -15.60
CA LEU A 305 13.31 0.21 -16.24
C LEU A 305 12.40 -0.39 -15.17
N TYR A 306 12.95 -1.13 -14.21
CA TYR A 306 12.17 -1.83 -13.19
C TYR A 306 11.48 -0.95 -12.15
N ASN A 307 11.70 0.37 -12.22
CA ASN A 307 11.07 1.30 -11.32
C ASN A 307 10.06 2.22 -12.02
N VAL A 308 9.99 2.29 -13.35
CA VAL A 308 9.04 3.18 -14.07
C VAL A 308 7.77 2.45 -14.49
N LEU A 309 6.64 3.15 -14.56
CA LEU A 309 5.39 2.60 -15.08
C LEU A 309 5.56 2.12 -16.54
N HIS A 310 5.26 0.84 -16.80
CA HIS A 310 5.44 0.22 -18.10
C HIS A 310 4.16 0.19 -18.94
N VAL A 311 2.99 0.18 -18.32
CA VAL A 311 1.73 -0.03 -19.02
C VAL A 311 0.82 1.20 -18.91
N THR A 312 0.18 1.55 -20.02
CA THR A 312 -0.90 2.55 -20.06
C THR A 312 -2.22 1.87 -20.44
N LEU A 313 -3.32 2.27 -19.80
CA LEU A 313 -4.66 1.81 -20.17
C LEU A 313 -5.20 2.61 -21.35
N ARG A 314 -5.46 1.95 -22.49
CA ARG A 314 -6.11 2.55 -23.67
C ARG A 314 -7.23 1.66 -24.15
N GLU A 315 -8.42 2.26 -24.32
CA GLU A 315 -9.63 1.55 -24.77
C GLU A 315 -9.94 0.25 -23.98
N GLY A 316 -9.66 0.27 -22.67
CA GLY A 316 -9.88 -0.87 -21.78
C GLY A 316 -8.81 -1.95 -21.85
N LYS A 317 -7.72 -1.73 -22.61
CA LYS A 317 -6.59 -2.66 -22.72
C LYS A 317 -5.33 -2.05 -22.15
N HIS A 318 -4.59 -2.88 -21.43
CA HIS A 318 -3.22 -2.60 -21.01
C HIS A 318 -2.29 -2.66 -22.23
N ILE A 319 -1.66 -1.52 -22.55
CA ILE A 319 -0.71 -1.41 -23.66
C ILE A 319 0.67 -1.06 -23.11
N PHE A 320 1.65 -1.83 -23.53
CA PHE A 320 3.05 -1.62 -23.22
C PHE A 320 3.65 -0.68 -24.29
N GLU A 321 3.89 0.58 -23.92
CA GLU A 321 4.37 1.61 -24.86
C GLU A 321 5.89 1.75 -24.76
N TRP A 322 6.64 0.85 -25.39
CA TRP A 322 8.10 0.76 -25.22
C TRP A 322 8.83 2.09 -25.47
N ASP A 323 8.50 2.82 -26.54
CA ASP A 323 9.12 4.12 -26.84
C ASP A 323 8.93 5.13 -25.69
N ARG A 324 7.73 5.20 -25.12
CA ARG A 324 7.41 6.09 -23.99
C ARG A 324 8.11 5.66 -22.71
N ILE A 325 8.30 4.36 -22.50
CA ILE A 325 9.10 3.82 -21.39
C ILE A 325 10.55 4.25 -21.54
N GLN A 326 11.13 4.12 -22.73
CA GLN A 326 12.49 4.56 -23.01
C GLN A 326 12.66 6.07 -22.78
N GLU A 327 11.72 6.89 -23.23
CA GLU A 327 11.70 8.34 -22.97
C GLU A 327 11.72 8.68 -21.47
N ARG A 328 10.90 7.98 -20.66
CA ARG A 328 10.87 8.16 -19.19
C ARG A 328 12.17 7.74 -18.52
N ILE A 329 12.78 6.64 -18.97
CA ILE A 329 14.08 6.19 -18.49
C ILE A 329 15.14 7.23 -18.84
N ASP A 330 15.15 7.73 -20.07
CA ASP A 330 16.10 8.74 -20.51
C ASP A 330 15.92 10.07 -19.73
N GLU A 331 14.67 10.47 -19.42
CA GLU A 331 14.37 11.60 -18.54
C GLU A 331 15.02 11.41 -17.16
N LEU A 332 14.84 10.25 -16.52
CA LEU A 332 15.49 9.94 -15.24
C LEU A 332 17.02 9.97 -15.35
N LEU A 333 17.58 9.31 -16.38
CA LEU A 333 19.03 9.22 -16.57
C LEU A 333 19.68 10.57 -16.83
N SER A 334 18.93 11.54 -17.35
CA SER A 334 19.40 12.92 -17.58
C SER A 334 19.55 13.74 -16.28
N LEU A 335 18.92 13.31 -15.18
CA LEU A 335 19.00 14.00 -13.89
C LEU A 335 20.38 13.77 -13.24
N PRO A 336 20.97 14.78 -12.57
CA PRO A 336 22.20 14.60 -11.80
C PRO A 336 22.04 13.51 -10.72
N LYS A 337 23.05 12.66 -10.51
CA LYS A 337 22.90 11.48 -9.63
C LYS A 337 22.73 11.81 -8.15
N ASP A 338 23.17 12.99 -7.72
CA ASP A 338 22.88 13.53 -6.40
C ASP A 338 21.39 13.89 -6.22
N THR A 339 20.64 14.20 -7.30
CA THR A 339 19.18 14.42 -7.20
C THR A 339 18.39 13.13 -7.02
N TYR A 340 19.02 11.97 -7.16
CA TYR A 340 18.38 10.71 -6.83
C TYR A 340 18.22 10.57 -5.31
N ILE A 341 18.91 11.37 -4.50
CA ILE A 341 18.74 11.41 -3.05
C ILE A 341 17.71 12.50 -2.71
N GLN A 342 16.58 12.10 -2.12
CA GLN A 342 15.49 13.03 -1.77
C GLN A 342 15.72 13.70 -0.41
N GLU A 343 16.13 12.94 0.60
CA GLU A 343 16.26 13.45 1.96
C GLU A 343 17.44 12.81 2.69
N SER A 344 18.10 13.59 3.55
CA SER A 344 19.07 13.09 4.53
C SER A 344 18.62 13.44 5.95
N HIS A 345 18.42 12.43 6.77
CA HIS A 345 18.03 12.58 8.18
C HIS A 345 19.23 12.28 9.07
N ARG A 346 19.64 13.27 9.87
CA ARG A 346 20.71 13.07 10.86
C ARG A 346 20.12 12.65 12.20
N GLY A 347 20.39 11.41 12.59
CA GLY A 347 20.04 10.85 13.89
C GLY A 347 20.84 11.50 15.03
N LYS A 348 20.36 11.32 16.26
CA LYS A 348 20.98 11.88 17.48
C LYS A 348 22.41 11.37 17.73
N ASP A 349 22.73 10.18 17.23
CA ASP A 349 24.02 9.51 17.42
C ASP A 349 25.02 9.75 16.27
N GLY A 350 24.70 10.66 15.34
CA GLY A 350 25.54 10.98 14.17
C GLY A 350 25.22 10.17 12.92
N ASP A 351 24.24 9.27 12.99
CA ASP A 351 23.79 8.45 11.87
C ASP A 351 23.15 9.29 10.79
N ILE A 352 23.51 9.04 9.53
CA ILE A 352 22.89 9.69 8.39
C ILE A 352 22.06 8.63 7.68
N ARG A 353 20.75 8.83 7.65
CA ARG A 353 19.86 8.06 6.80
C ARG A 353 19.62 8.84 5.52
N ILE A 354 19.71 8.16 4.39
CA ILE A 354 19.44 8.73 3.08
C ILE A 354 18.31 7.92 2.43
N ASN A 355 17.33 8.61 1.86
CA ASN A 355 16.27 8.00 1.05
C ASN A 355 16.42 8.45 -0.40
N ASP A 356 16.25 7.53 -1.34
CA ASP A 356 16.32 7.83 -2.76
C ASP A 356 14.94 8.01 -3.41
N ILE A 357 14.94 8.53 -4.64
CA ILE A 357 13.73 8.74 -5.43
C ILE A 357 12.95 7.45 -5.68
N PHE A 358 13.60 6.28 -5.65
CA PHE A 358 13.01 4.95 -5.83
C PHE A 358 12.46 4.35 -4.52
N GLY A 359 12.58 5.07 -3.41
CA GLY A 359 12.15 4.63 -2.09
C GLY A 359 13.13 3.67 -1.40
N CYS A 360 14.38 3.56 -1.85
CA CYS A 360 15.40 2.77 -1.16
C CYS A 360 16.02 3.57 0.00
N ASP A 361 16.20 2.91 1.15
CA ASP A 361 16.79 3.50 2.35
C ASP A 361 18.25 3.07 2.53
N TYR A 362 19.09 4.04 2.87
CA TYR A 362 20.53 3.89 3.09
C TYR A 362 20.90 4.41 4.47
N TYR A 363 21.78 3.69 5.19
CA TYR A 363 22.22 4.07 6.53
C TYR A 363 23.74 4.21 6.56
N TYR A 364 24.18 5.35 7.09
CA TYR A 364 25.57 5.65 7.40
C TYR A 364 25.75 5.68 8.91
N HIS A 365 26.41 4.65 9.45
CA HIS A 365 26.74 4.51 10.87
C HIS A 365 28.22 4.14 11.01
N ASN A 366 28.97 4.79 11.90
CA ASN A 366 30.39 4.48 12.17
C ASN A 366 31.31 4.39 10.94
N ARG A 367 31.14 5.31 9.96
CA ARG A 367 31.91 5.33 8.69
C ARG A 367 31.80 4.05 7.84
N LYS A 368 30.78 3.22 8.08
CA LYS A 368 30.45 2.05 7.27
C LYS A 368 29.06 2.24 6.66
N TYR A 369 28.96 2.05 5.36
CA TYR A 369 27.69 2.00 4.64
C TYR A 369 27.08 0.62 4.87
N LYS A 370 25.84 0.58 5.34
CA LYS A 370 25.03 -0.63 5.27
C LYS A 370 23.76 -0.30 4.52
N PHE A 371 23.52 -1.01 3.42
CA PHE A 371 22.15 -1.26 3.00
C PHE A 371 21.51 -2.04 4.14
N SER A 372 20.64 -1.40 4.92
CA SER A 372 19.90 -2.15 5.92
C SER A 372 18.63 -2.65 5.27
N VAL A 373 18.61 -3.93 4.91
CA VAL A 373 17.41 -4.72 5.14
C VAL A 373 17.18 -4.58 6.66
N PRO A 374 16.09 -3.98 7.15
CA PRO A 374 15.79 -4.03 8.58
C PRO A 374 15.88 -5.50 8.99
N GLU A 375 16.66 -5.77 10.05
CA GLU A 375 16.95 -7.14 10.48
C GLU A 375 15.67 -7.98 10.44
N SER A 376 15.71 -9.05 9.67
CA SER A 376 14.73 -10.11 9.79
C SER A 376 14.79 -10.60 11.24
N ILE A 377 13.69 -10.42 11.97
CA ILE A 377 13.44 -11.22 13.17
C ILE A 377 12.84 -12.55 12.71
#